data_AF-B4IXV4-F1
#
_entry.id   AF-B4IXV4-F1
#
_cell.length_a   1.000
_cell.length_b   1.000
_cell.length_c   1.000
_cell.angle_alpha   90.00
_cell.angle_beta   90.00
_cell.angle_gamma   90.00
#
_symmetry.space_group_name_H-M   'P 1'
#
loop_
_entity.id
_entity.type
_entity.pdbx_description
1 polymer ?
#
loop_
_entity_poly.entity_id
_entity_poly.type
_entity_poly.pdbx_seq_one_letter_code
_entity_poly.pdbx_strand_id
1 'polypeptide(L)'
;MIFNTSYLLALCLLCATQIVCHAKTIKKAEANLLRPLQELSPWQGKWFPYAPGEPHVKPKKLQHLPTWQTNAIPKNNSDPWQGKWFPYAPGEPHIPKREPSAQQTKDSWQGKWFPQAPGEPHLPKTQLHICDDGVHNLSVDYDPEDIRENSNYLCLNSNRSLFSPNLNTEALLTQHFLPSAYVPPSKCLNESIAYTHIPPTNGAFRPLPAVYGSYKYLPPQRYMRNLAEGAIVMLYHPCAYQGQVEQLQHIVAGCLYRHLVTPSQLLTPERPLALLAWRHSLSMSVVDRQQVGQFIRMYAKLGPLAVENLARVVEQRETYKASLLTEARLVTDLDDSELCGYMEEEQHM
;
A
#
# COMPACT_ATOMS: atom_id res chain seq x y z
N MET A 1 21.97 73.23 11.79
CA MET A 1 22.01 71.91 11.12
C MET A 1 20.76 71.79 10.27
N ILE A 2 20.88 72.00 8.97
CA ILE A 2 19.76 72.01 8.02
C ILE A 2 19.66 70.60 7.43
N PHE A 3 18.63 69.84 7.83
CA PHE A 3 18.35 68.53 7.23
C PHE A 3 17.54 68.73 5.94
N ASN A 4 18.12 68.25 4.85
CA ASN A 4 17.67 68.45 3.48
C ASN A 4 16.55 67.43 3.16
N THR A 5 15.32 67.91 3.08
CA THR A 5 14.09 67.12 2.83
C THR A 5 13.95 66.61 1.39
N SER A 6 14.96 66.84 0.54
CA SER A 6 14.92 66.55 -0.89
C SER A 6 15.22 65.07 -1.24
N TYR A 7 15.75 64.28 -0.30
CA TYR A 7 16.13 62.88 -0.54
C TYR A 7 15.02 61.85 -0.27
N LEU A 8 14.01 62.19 0.53
CA LEU A 8 12.93 61.25 0.89
C LEU A 8 11.84 61.14 -0.19
N LEU A 9 11.67 62.16 -1.03
CA LEU A 9 10.69 62.12 -2.13
C LEU A 9 11.22 61.42 -3.40
N ALA A 10 12.55 61.32 -3.56
CA ALA A 10 13.16 60.65 -4.71
C ALA A 10 13.09 59.11 -4.62
N LEU A 11 13.05 58.53 -3.42
CA LEU A 11 12.91 57.07 -3.25
C LEU A 11 11.47 56.57 -3.41
N CYS A 12 10.45 57.40 -3.19
CA CYS A 12 9.06 57.00 -3.37
C CYS A 12 8.58 56.99 -4.83
N LEU A 13 9.29 57.65 -5.75
CA LEU A 13 8.91 57.73 -7.18
C LEU A 13 9.53 56.64 -8.07
N LEU A 14 10.45 55.81 -7.52
CA LEU A 14 11.05 54.69 -8.25
C LEU A 14 10.34 53.34 -8.02
N CYS A 15 9.32 53.27 -7.15
CA CYS A 15 8.53 52.06 -6.91
C CYS A 15 7.22 51.97 -7.73
N ALA A 16 6.92 52.96 -8.58
CA ALA A 16 5.63 53.05 -9.27
C ALA A 16 5.66 52.70 -10.77
N THR A 17 6.74 52.11 -11.27
CA THR A 17 6.81 51.72 -12.69
C THR A 17 7.28 50.28 -12.83
N GLN A 18 6.45 49.48 -13.51
CA GLN A 18 6.67 48.12 -14.00
C GLN A 18 6.24 46.97 -13.08
N ILE A 19 4.92 46.74 -12.97
CA ILE A 19 4.34 45.40 -13.16
C ILE A 19 2.99 45.55 -13.88
N VAL A 20 3.04 45.84 -15.18
CA VAL A 20 1.91 45.49 -16.08
C VAL A 20 2.17 44.05 -16.50
N CYS A 21 1.68 43.09 -15.71
CA CYS A 21 1.62 41.71 -16.16
C CYS A 21 0.56 41.62 -17.25
N HIS A 22 1.05 41.61 -18.48
CA HIS A 22 0.30 41.18 -19.65
C HIS A 22 -0.21 39.75 -19.36
N ALA A 23 -1.51 39.62 -19.06
CA ALA A 23 -2.16 38.32 -18.97
C ALA A 23 -2.11 37.68 -20.37
N LYS A 24 -1.07 36.88 -20.63
CA LYS A 24 -1.10 35.91 -21.71
C LYS A 24 -2.04 34.81 -21.26
N THR A 25 -3.29 34.90 -21.71
CA THR A 25 -4.24 33.80 -21.77
C THR A 25 -3.52 32.59 -22.34
N ILE A 26 -3.15 31.66 -21.46
CA ILE A 26 -2.73 30.32 -21.86
C ILE A 26 -3.97 29.69 -22.46
N LYS A 27 -3.91 29.45 -23.78
CA LYS A 27 -4.90 28.64 -24.47
C LYS A 27 -5.04 27.33 -23.69
N LYS A 28 -6.25 27.07 -23.21
CA LYS A 28 -6.70 25.73 -22.81
C LYS A 28 -6.22 24.78 -23.90
N ALA A 29 -5.18 24.01 -23.61
CA ALA A 29 -4.91 22.82 -24.38
C ALA A 29 -6.11 21.93 -24.09
N GLU A 30 -7.01 21.84 -25.07
CA GLU A 30 -7.99 20.77 -25.12
C GLU A 30 -7.19 19.48 -25.04
N ALA A 31 -7.12 18.91 -23.83
CA ALA A 31 -6.87 17.50 -23.70
C ALA A 31 -7.98 16.85 -24.53
N ASN A 32 -7.60 16.31 -25.69
CA ASN A 32 -8.39 15.34 -26.40
C ASN A 32 -8.63 14.19 -25.42
N LEU A 33 -9.70 14.31 -24.63
CA LEU A 33 -10.41 13.21 -24.03
C LEU A 33 -10.82 12.33 -25.20
N LEU A 34 -9.93 11.39 -25.54
CA LEU A 34 -10.32 10.22 -26.30
C LEU A 34 -11.48 9.60 -25.54
N ARG A 35 -12.67 9.80 -26.11
CA ARG A 35 -13.88 9.11 -25.74
C ARG A 35 -13.65 7.59 -25.78
N PRO A 36 -14.47 6.82 -25.05
CA PRO A 36 -14.17 5.46 -24.66
C PRO A 36 -13.93 4.58 -25.88
N LEU A 37 -12.97 3.65 -25.72
CA LEU A 37 -12.81 2.48 -26.57
C LEU A 37 -14.18 1.88 -26.89
N GLN A 38 -14.61 2.05 -28.13
CA GLN A 38 -15.66 1.25 -28.73
C GLN A 38 -15.14 0.65 -30.02
N GLU A 39 -14.19 -0.26 -29.86
CA GLU A 39 -14.09 -1.47 -30.66
C GLU A 39 -13.77 -2.62 -29.71
N LEU A 40 -14.84 -3.13 -29.07
CA LEU A 40 -14.80 -4.43 -28.43
C LEU A 40 -14.55 -5.46 -29.53
N SER A 41 -13.37 -6.08 -29.52
CA SER A 41 -13.19 -7.34 -30.21
C SER A 41 -14.27 -8.32 -29.73
N PRO A 42 -14.85 -9.15 -30.62
CA PRO A 42 -15.86 -10.11 -30.19
C PRO A 42 -15.21 -11.06 -29.19
N TRP A 43 -15.61 -10.93 -27.93
CA TRP A 43 -15.13 -11.77 -26.84
C TRP A 43 -15.44 -13.23 -27.19
N GLN A 44 -14.41 -14.06 -27.24
CA GLN A 44 -14.50 -15.49 -27.55
C GLN A 44 -14.19 -16.31 -26.29
N GLY A 45 -14.89 -15.98 -25.20
CA GLY A 45 -14.75 -16.70 -23.93
C GLY A 45 -15.28 -18.12 -24.07
N LYS A 46 -14.39 -19.08 -24.29
CA LYS A 46 -14.75 -20.51 -24.35
C LYS A 46 -15.18 -21.11 -23.00
N TRP A 47 -15.06 -20.36 -21.89
CA TRP A 47 -15.18 -20.89 -20.53
C TRP A 47 -15.92 -20.00 -19.52
N PHE A 48 -16.34 -18.81 -19.92
CA PHE A 48 -17.22 -17.95 -19.14
C PHE A 48 -18.33 -17.50 -20.08
N PRO A 49 -19.58 -17.27 -19.62
CA PRO A 49 -20.66 -16.78 -20.47
C PRO A 49 -20.76 -15.24 -20.56
N TYR A 50 -20.00 -14.50 -19.73
CA TYR A 50 -19.98 -13.03 -19.73
C TYR A 50 -18.56 -12.47 -19.57
N ALA A 51 -18.34 -11.27 -20.11
CA ALA A 51 -17.06 -10.57 -19.95
C ALA A 51 -16.89 -10.01 -18.52
N PRO A 52 -15.67 -9.95 -17.97
CA PRO A 52 -15.44 -9.39 -16.64
C PRO A 52 -15.80 -7.90 -16.59
N GLY A 53 -16.73 -7.52 -15.71
CA GLY A 53 -17.12 -6.12 -15.49
C GLY A 53 -18.58 -5.77 -15.75
N GLU A 54 -19.42 -6.70 -16.21
CA GLU A 54 -20.87 -6.45 -16.29
C GLU A 54 -21.55 -6.58 -14.91
N PRO A 55 -22.45 -5.67 -14.52
CA PRO A 55 -23.19 -5.78 -13.27
C PRO A 55 -24.22 -6.93 -13.35
N HIS A 56 -24.18 -7.82 -12.36
CA HIS A 56 -25.11 -8.94 -12.23
C HIS A 56 -26.55 -8.44 -12.03
N VAL A 57 -27.38 -8.48 -13.06
CA VAL A 57 -28.83 -8.27 -12.93
C VAL A 57 -29.43 -9.48 -12.19
N LYS A 58 -30.11 -9.22 -11.07
CA LYS A 58 -30.76 -10.23 -10.22
C LYS A 58 -31.70 -11.15 -11.04
N PRO A 59 -31.80 -12.44 -10.70
CA PRO A 59 -32.56 -13.40 -11.50
C PRO A 59 -34.06 -13.10 -11.41
N LYS A 60 -34.67 -12.72 -12.54
CA LYS A 60 -36.13 -12.82 -12.73
C LYS A 60 -36.48 -14.29 -12.91
N LYS A 61 -37.47 -14.72 -12.12
CA LYS A 61 -38.15 -16.02 -12.11
C LYS A 61 -38.28 -16.59 -13.54
N LEU A 62 -37.56 -17.67 -13.82
CA LEU A 62 -37.65 -18.41 -15.10
C LEU A 62 -39.06 -19.01 -15.23
N GLN A 63 -39.84 -18.49 -16.19
CA GLN A 63 -40.97 -19.20 -16.76
C GLN A 63 -40.45 -20.13 -17.87
N HIS A 64 -40.86 -21.39 -17.79
CA HIS A 64 -40.67 -22.40 -18.84
C HIS A 64 -41.24 -21.94 -20.18
N LEU A 65 -40.49 -22.18 -21.28
CA LEU A 65 -40.95 -22.55 -22.65
C LEU A 65 -39.77 -22.39 -23.66
N PRO A 66 -39.80 -23.05 -24.83
CA PRO A 66 -39.69 -24.49 -25.07
C PRO A 66 -38.38 -24.83 -25.82
N THR A 67 -38.08 -26.13 -25.85
CA THR A 67 -37.04 -26.81 -26.62
C THR A 67 -36.93 -26.31 -28.06
N TRP A 68 -35.76 -25.80 -28.44
CA TRP A 68 -35.36 -25.67 -29.85
C TRP A 68 -34.54 -26.88 -30.24
N GLN A 69 -34.94 -27.43 -31.39
CA GLN A 69 -34.56 -28.73 -31.91
C GLN A 69 -33.07 -28.85 -32.19
N THR A 70 -32.57 -30.03 -31.86
CA THR A 70 -31.24 -30.54 -32.13
C THR A 70 -30.97 -30.60 -33.62
N ASN A 71 -30.13 -29.70 -34.13
CA ASN A 71 -29.36 -30.00 -35.34
C ASN A 71 -28.09 -30.72 -34.92
N ALA A 72 -28.02 -31.99 -35.34
CA ALA A 72 -26.97 -32.94 -35.06
C ALA A 72 -25.58 -32.40 -35.42
N ILE A 73 -24.69 -32.37 -34.43
CA ILE A 73 -23.25 -32.37 -34.68
C ILE A 73 -22.82 -33.84 -34.80
N PRO A 74 -22.01 -34.21 -35.81
CA PRO A 74 -21.68 -35.60 -36.08
C PRO A 74 -20.93 -36.25 -34.92
N LYS A 75 -21.35 -37.46 -34.54
CA LYS A 75 -20.52 -38.42 -33.82
C LYS A 75 -19.34 -38.82 -34.70
N ASN A 76 -18.19 -38.18 -34.52
CA ASN A 76 -16.88 -38.81 -34.71
C ASN A 76 -15.75 -37.84 -34.32
N ASN A 77 -15.29 -37.93 -33.09
CA ASN A 77 -13.97 -38.47 -32.78
C ASN A 77 -13.75 -38.40 -31.27
N SER A 78 -13.21 -39.47 -30.74
CA SER A 78 -12.73 -39.63 -29.38
C SER A 78 -11.59 -38.64 -29.08
N ASP A 79 -11.91 -37.49 -28.53
CA ASP A 79 -10.94 -36.73 -27.75
C ASP A 79 -11.17 -37.06 -26.26
N PRO A 80 -10.23 -37.75 -25.59
CA PRO A 80 -10.35 -37.99 -24.17
C PRO A 80 -10.34 -36.63 -23.47
N TRP A 81 -11.41 -36.33 -22.75
CA TRP A 81 -11.54 -35.10 -21.98
C TRP A 81 -10.41 -35.04 -20.93
N GLN A 82 -9.50 -34.07 -21.07
CA GLN A 82 -8.30 -33.89 -20.23
C GLN A 82 -8.45 -32.73 -19.24
N GLY A 83 -9.64 -32.54 -18.68
CA GLY A 83 -9.88 -31.48 -17.70
C GLY A 83 -9.07 -31.70 -16.43
N LYS A 84 -8.00 -30.92 -16.21
CA LYS A 84 -7.19 -31.00 -14.98
C LYS A 84 -7.90 -30.51 -13.71
N TRP A 85 -9.04 -29.83 -13.86
CA TRP A 85 -9.64 -29.01 -12.79
C TRP A 85 -11.09 -29.38 -12.43
N PHE A 86 -11.77 -30.13 -13.29
CA PHE A 86 -13.13 -30.60 -13.03
C PHE A 86 -13.15 -32.11 -13.29
N PRO A 87 -13.95 -32.91 -12.55
CA PRO A 87 -14.04 -34.36 -12.71
C PRO A 87 -15.05 -34.83 -13.77
N TYR A 88 -15.85 -33.93 -14.36
CA TYR A 88 -16.81 -34.25 -15.42
C TYR A 88 -16.82 -33.21 -16.54
N ALA A 89 -17.20 -33.63 -17.75
CA ALA A 89 -17.34 -32.73 -18.88
C ALA A 89 -18.60 -31.84 -18.75
N PRO A 90 -18.59 -30.61 -19.30
CA PRO A 90 -19.76 -29.75 -19.28
C PRO A 90 -20.97 -30.42 -19.96
N GLY A 91 -22.06 -30.61 -19.22
CA GLY A 91 -23.30 -31.21 -19.71
C GLY A 91 -23.57 -32.64 -19.25
N GLU A 92 -22.65 -33.29 -18.53
CA GLU A 92 -22.94 -34.59 -17.90
C GLU A 92 -23.80 -34.43 -16.63
N PRO A 93 -24.87 -35.24 -16.45
CA PRO A 93 -25.69 -35.18 -15.25
C PRO A 93 -24.90 -35.66 -14.04
N HIS A 94 -24.74 -34.79 -13.04
CA HIS A 94 -24.17 -35.14 -11.74
C HIS A 94 -25.12 -36.07 -10.99
N ILE A 95 -24.89 -37.38 -11.08
CA ILE A 95 -25.54 -38.35 -10.20
C ILE A 95 -24.63 -38.50 -8.98
N PRO A 96 -25.00 -38.02 -7.79
CA PRO A 96 -24.23 -38.31 -6.59
C PRO A 96 -24.33 -39.81 -6.32
N LYS A 97 -23.29 -40.56 -6.68
CA LYS A 97 -23.11 -41.91 -6.18
C LYS A 97 -22.89 -41.77 -4.68
N ARG A 98 -23.81 -42.35 -3.91
CA ARG A 98 -23.68 -42.53 -2.46
C ARG A 98 -22.35 -43.28 -2.23
N GLU A 99 -21.35 -42.59 -1.70
CA GLU A 99 -20.06 -43.22 -1.41
C GLU A 99 -20.23 -44.29 -0.32
N PRO A 100 -19.62 -45.48 -0.48
CA PRO A 100 -19.33 -46.33 0.65
C PRO A 100 -18.17 -45.73 1.44
N SER A 101 -18.40 -45.49 2.73
CA SER A 101 -17.42 -45.28 3.82
C SER A 101 -16.02 -44.84 3.40
N ALA A 102 -15.75 -43.53 3.50
CA ALA A 102 -14.43 -42.96 3.36
C ALA A 102 -13.43 -43.60 4.35
N GLN A 103 -12.56 -44.46 3.82
CA GLN A 103 -11.25 -44.68 4.41
C GLN A 103 -10.44 -43.39 4.24
N GLN A 104 -10.05 -42.79 5.37
CA GLN A 104 -9.20 -41.61 5.43
C GLN A 104 -7.86 -41.88 4.73
N THR A 105 -7.74 -41.49 3.47
CA THR A 105 -6.43 -41.19 2.88
C THR A 105 -6.08 -39.76 3.24
N LYS A 106 -5.14 -39.59 4.17
CA LYS A 106 -4.51 -38.31 4.47
C LYS A 106 -3.74 -37.85 3.23
N ASP A 107 -4.40 -37.08 2.36
CA ASP A 107 -3.68 -36.38 1.31
C ASP A 107 -2.81 -35.30 1.97
N SER A 108 -1.49 -35.43 1.77
CA SER A 108 -0.48 -34.46 2.19
C SER A 108 -0.70 -33.17 1.40
N TRP A 109 -1.58 -32.30 1.89
CA TRP A 109 -1.78 -30.98 1.31
C TRP A 109 -0.49 -30.15 1.47
N GLN A 110 0.06 -29.67 0.34
CA GLN A 110 1.30 -28.87 0.27
C GLN A 110 1.02 -27.54 -0.45
N GLY A 111 -0.01 -26.83 -0.03
CA GLY A 111 -0.38 -25.55 -0.64
C GLY A 111 0.72 -24.51 -0.44
N LYS A 112 1.38 -24.10 -1.53
CA LYS A 112 2.39 -23.01 -1.50
C LYS A 112 1.79 -21.63 -1.20
N TRP A 113 0.48 -21.47 -1.43
CA TRP A 113 -0.21 -20.16 -1.48
C TRP A 113 -1.34 -19.99 -0.48
N PHE A 114 -1.82 -21.10 0.07
CA PHE A 114 -2.82 -21.12 1.13
C PHE A 114 -2.17 -21.85 2.30
N PRO A 115 -2.46 -21.52 3.56
CA PRO A 115 -1.96 -22.23 4.74
C PRO A 115 -2.88 -23.38 5.21
N GLN A 116 -4.06 -23.56 4.61
CA GLN A 116 -5.05 -24.58 5.00
C GLN A 116 -5.61 -25.33 3.79
N ALA A 117 -5.95 -26.61 4.00
CA ALA A 117 -6.61 -27.44 3.01
C ALA A 117 -8.08 -27.05 2.81
N PRO A 118 -8.66 -27.25 1.61
CA PRO A 118 -10.08 -27.01 1.38
C PRO A 118 -10.94 -27.87 2.31
N GLY A 119 -11.83 -27.24 3.10
CA GLY A 119 -12.77 -27.94 3.98
C GLY A 119 -12.34 -28.08 5.45
N GLU A 120 -11.13 -27.62 5.82
CA GLU A 120 -10.80 -27.50 7.24
C GLU A 120 -11.53 -26.29 7.87
N PRO A 121 -11.97 -26.40 9.14
CA PRO A 121 -12.48 -25.25 9.87
C PRO A 121 -11.39 -24.17 9.88
N HIS A 122 -11.76 -22.92 9.57
CA HIS A 122 -10.84 -21.80 9.74
C HIS A 122 -10.29 -21.84 11.17
N LEU A 123 -8.97 -22.03 11.30
CA LEU A 123 -8.30 -21.98 12.59
C LEU A 123 -8.79 -20.75 13.35
N PRO A 124 -9.35 -20.92 14.57
CA PRO A 124 -9.75 -19.78 15.38
C PRO A 124 -8.51 -18.90 15.56
N LYS A 125 -8.73 -17.57 15.52
CA LYS A 125 -7.74 -16.49 15.74
C LYS A 125 -6.47 -17.04 16.35
N THR A 126 -5.40 -17.07 15.56
CA THR A 126 -4.07 -17.52 15.95
C THR A 126 -3.85 -17.13 17.40
N GLN A 127 -3.88 -18.10 18.32
CA GLN A 127 -3.36 -17.91 19.66
C GLN A 127 -1.95 -17.38 19.41
N LEU A 128 -1.75 -16.09 19.69
CA LEU A 128 -0.49 -15.42 19.40
C LEU A 128 0.52 -16.14 20.29
N HIS A 129 1.23 -17.12 19.73
CA HIS A 129 2.30 -17.80 20.44
C HIS A 129 3.30 -16.70 20.77
N ILE A 130 3.42 -16.35 22.05
CA ILE A 130 4.33 -15.30 22.53
C ILE A 130 5.74 -15.79 22.19
N CYS A 131 6.29 -15.28 21.09
CA CYS A 131 7.58 -15.70 20.52
C CYS A 131 8.47 -14.52 20.14
N ASP A 132 8.01 -13.31 20.42
CA ASP A 132 8.66 -12.05 20.16
C ASP A 132 8.20 -11.11 21.27
N ASP A 133 9.15 -10.65 22.08
CA ASP A 133 8.92 -9.70 23.17
C ASP A 133 9.41 -8.29 22.82
N GLY A 134 9.94 -8.11 21.61
CA GLY A 134 10.44 -6.83 21.11
C GLY A 134 11.70 -6.33 21.83
N VAL A 135 12.36 -7.16 22.63
CA VAL A 135 13.55 -6.81 23.43
C VAL A 135 14.70 -7.77 23.17
N HIS A 136 14.45 -9.08 23.13
CA HIS A 136 15.50 -10.09 23.01
C HIS A 136 15.64 -10.58 21.56
N ASN A 137 16.84 -11.04 21.22
CA ASN A 137 17.19 -11.64 19.91
C ASN A 137 16.83 -10.74 18.71
N LEU A 138 16.95 -9.41 18.89
CA LEU A 138 16.60 -8.43 17.87
C LEU A 138 17.56 -8.46 16.67
N SER A 139 18.79 -8.91 16.87
CA SER A 139 19.84 -9.06 15.85
C SER A 139 19.46 -9.95 14.66
N VAL A 140 18.35 -10.68 14.73
CA VAL A 140 17.77 -11.39 13.57
C VAL A 140 17.28 -10.41 12.50
N ASP A 141 16.74 -9.26 12.90
CA ASP A 141 16.26 -8.23 11.99
C ASP A 141 17.14 -6.96 12.03
N TYR A 142 17.49 -6.52 13.25
CA TYR A 142 18.25 -5.31 13.54
C TYR A 142 18.58 -5.24 15.04
N ASP A 143 19.87 -5.12 15.39
CA ASP A 143 20.32 -4.82 16.76
C ASP A 143 20.62 -3.32 16.95
N PRO A 144 19.85 -2.58 17.76
CA PRO A 144 20.10 -1.17 18.06
C PRO A 144 21.45 -0.87 18.71
N GLU A 145 22.00 -1.83 19.45
CA GLU A 145 23.26 -1.67 20.20
C GLU A 145 24.49 -2.04 19.34
N ASP A 146 24.29 -2.70 18.20
CA ASP A 146 25.37 -3.03 17.29
C ASP A 146 25.73 -1.84 16.39
N ILE A 147 26.85 -1.18 16.71
CA ILE A 147 27.39 -0.05 15.95
C ILE A 147 27.65 -0.37 14.47
N ARG A 148 27.81 -1.63 14.08
CA ARG A 148 28.03 -2.04 12.68
C ARG A 148 26.77 -1.81 11.85
N GLU A 149 25.61 -1.83 12.49
CA GLU A 149 24.30 -1.58 11.88
C GLU A 149 23.98 -0.10 11.70
N ASN A 150 24.89 0.80 12.10
CA ASN A 150 24.75 2.24 11.87
C ASN A 150 24.64 2.60 10.38
N SER A 151 25.15 1.74 9.50
CA SER A 151 25.01 1.89 8.05
C SER A 151 23.55 1.92 7.57
N ASN A 152 22.60 1.37 8.35
CA ASN A 152 21.18 1.34 8.00
C ASN A 152 20.52 2.73 8.01
N TYR A 153 21.04 3.66 8.81
CA TYR A 153 20.44 4.98 9.01
C TYR A 153 21.39 6.17 8.85
N LEU A 154 22.68 5.92 8.64
CA LEU A 154 23.66 6.97 8.33
C LEU A 154 23.84 7.17 6.83
N CYS A 155 24.04 8.41 6.41
CA CYS A 155 24.45 8.71 5.04
C CYS A 155 25.94 8.38 4.85
N LEU A 156 26.21 7.28 4.15
CA LEU A 156 27.58 6.85 3.83
C LEU A 156 28.08 7.36 2.47
N ASN A 157 27.21 7.93 1.64
CA ASN A 157 27.60 8.43 0.32
C ASN A 157 28.32 9.78 0.44
N SER A 158 29.54 9.85 -0.10
CA SER A 158 30.31 11.10 -0.16
C SER A 158 29.70 12.12 -1.11
N ASN A 159 29.05 11.65 -2.18
CA ASN A 159 28.40 12.52 -3.15
C ASN A 159 26.91 12.72 -2.82
N ARG A 160 26.65 13.61 -1.85
CA ARG A 160 25.26 13.97 -1.46
C ARG A 160 24.47 14.65 -2.59
N SER A 161 25.15 15.22 -3.59
CA SER A 161 24.46 15.89 -4.70
C SER A 161 23.58 14.95 -5.51
N LEU A 162 23.87 13.64 -5.50
CA LEU A 162 23.03 12.61 -6.14
C LEU A 162 21.61 12.54 -5.57
N PHE A 163 21.42 12.97 -4.32
CA PHE A 163 20.14 12.97 -3.61
C PHE A 163 19.47 14.35 -3.62
N SER A 164 19.94 15.25 -4.47
CA SER A 164 19.35 16.58 -4.58
C SER A 164 17.95 16.47 -5.18
N PRO A 165 16.98 17.26 -4.70
CA PRO A 165 15.61 17.19 -5.19
C PRO A 165 15.58 17.56 -6.69
N ASN A 166 14.94 16.73 -7.51
CA ASN A 166 14.86 16.93 -8.94
C ASN A 166 13.40 17.12 -9.38
N LEU A 167 13.02 18.36 -9.71
CA LEU A 167 11.67 18.73 -10.15
C LEU A 167 11.23 18.05 -11.46
N ASN A 168 12.17 17.58 -12.27
CA ASN A 168 11.84 16.85 -13.51
C ASN A 168 11.53 15.37 -13.25
N THR A 169 11.73 14.88 -12.02
CA THR A 169 11.46 13.48 -11.66
C THR A 169 10.07 13.38 -11.05
N GLU A 170 9.15 12.82 -11.83
CA GLU A 170 7.77 12.58 -11.38
C GLU A 170 7.72 11.53 -10.25
N ALA A 171 6.73 11.70 -9.36
CA ALA A 171 6.43 10.70 -8.35
C ALA A 171 5.91 9.41 -9.00
N LEU A 172 6.32 8.27 -8.46
CA LEU A 172 5.96 6.96 -8.97
C LEU A 172 5.10 6.23 -7.92
N LEU A 173 3.82 6.06 -8.25
CA LEU A 173 2.90 5.20 -7.54
C LEU A 173 3.03 3.76 -8.05
N THR A 174 3.43 2.85 -7.16
CA THR A 174 3.54 1.42 -7.44
C THR A 174 2.48 0.66 -6.67
N GLN A 175 1.79 -0.26 -7.34
CA GLN A 175 0.85 -1.20 -6.72
C GLN A 175 1.34 -2.63 -6.91
N HIS A 176 1.35 -3.40 -5.82
CA HIS A 176 1.66 -4.82 -5.83
C HIS A 176 0.37 -5.65 -5.80
N PHE A 177 0.23 -6.54 -6.78
CA PHE A 177 -0.92 -7.41 -6.87
C PHE A 177 -0.84 -8.52 -5.81
N LEU A 178 -1.89 -8.66 -5.02
CA LEU A 178 -2.11 -9.79 -4.11
C LEU A 178 -3.53 -10.33 -4.33
N PRO A 179 -3.71 -11.65 -4.28
CA PRO A 179 -5.04 -12.27 -4.24
C PRO A 179 -5.87 -11.71 -3.07
N SER A 180 -7.19 -11.58 -3.24
CA SER A 180 -8.10 -11.09 -2.19
C SER A 180 -8.10 -11.97 -0.93
N ALA A 181 -7.80 -13.26 -1.07
CA ALA A 181 -7.69 -14.20 0.03
C ALA A 181 -6.30 -14.25 0.70
N TYR A 182 -5.35 -13.41 0.27
CA TYR A 182 -4.01 -13.40 0.84
C TYR A 182 -4.04 -12.86 2.28
N VAL A 183 -3.63 -13.70 3.23
CA VAL A 183 -3.42 -13.31 4.62
C VAL A 183 -1.91 -13.38 4.90
N PRO A 184 -1.27 -12.25 5.26
CA PRO A 184 0.15 -12.26 5.57
C PRO A 184 0.44 -13.10 6.83
N PRO A 185 1.45 -13.99 6.78
CA PRO A 185 1.80 -14.81 7.94
C PRO A 185 2.61 -14.01 8.97
N SER A 186 2.29 -14.22 10.25
CA SER A 186 3.12 -13.76 11.37
C SER A 186 4.29 -14.73 11.57
N LYS A 187 5.53 -14.22 11.69
CA LYS A 187 6.75 -15.03 11.84
C LYS A 187 7.57 -14.63 13.07
N CYS A 188 7.91 -15.61 13.89
CA CYS A 188 8.72 -15.46 15.10
C CYS A 188 10.22 -15.25 14.79
N LEU A 189 10.99 -14.76 15.77
CA LEU A 189 12.42 -14.41 15.60
C LEU A 189 13.34 -15.61 15.28
N ASN A 190 12.86 -16.84 15.36
CA ASN A 190 13.60 -18.03 14.90
C ASN A 190 13.62 -18.17 13.36
N GLU A 191 12.82 -17.38 12.64
CA GLU A 191 12.75 -17.37 11.18
C GLU A 191 13.20 -16.03 10.61
N SER A 192 13.95 -16.09 9.49
CA SER A 192 14.22 -14.91 8.68
C SER A 192 13.03 -14.58 7.77
N ILE A 193 12.85 -13.29 7.51
CA ILE A 193 11.82 -12.78 6.61
C ILE A 193 12.49 -12.07 5.45
N ALA A 194 12.21 -12.54 4.23
CA ALA A 194 12.62 -11.92 2.98
C ALA A 194 11.39 -11.42 2.22
N TYR A 195 11.58 -10.35 1.44
CA TYR A 195 10.54 -9.73 0.63
C TYR A 195 10.89 -9.82 -0.86
N THR A 196 9.87 -9.82 -1.71
CA THR A 196 10.01 -10.00 -3.17
C THR A 196 10.28 -8.71 -3.94
N HIS A 197 10.10 -7.57 -3.29
CA HIS A 197 10.20 -6.24 -3.89
C HIS A 197 10.66 -5.23 -2.84
N ILE A 198 11.13 -4.09 -3.33
CA ILE A 198 11.77 -3.03 -2.55
C ILE A 198 11.18 -1.68 -2.99
N PRO A 199 10.77 -0.79 -2.07
CA PRO A 199 10.56 -1.06 -0.64
C PRO A 199 9.40 -2.06 -0.45
N PRO A 200 9.45 -2.92 0.58
CA PRO A 200 8.42 -3.93 0.77
C PRO A 200 7.13 -3.29 1.32
N THR A 201 6.02 -3.61 0.67
CA THR A 201 4.67 -3.10 1.02
C THR A 201 3.70 -4.19 1.48
N ASN A 202 4.15 -5.45 1.39
CA ASN A 202 3.40 -6.63 1.79
C ASN A 202 4.36 -7.80 2.06
N GLY A 203 3.87 -8.79 2.79
CA GLY A 203 4.60 -10.01 3.11
C GLY A 203 4.40 -10.42 4.56
N ALA A 204 5.27 -11.32 5.02
CA ALA A 204 5.27 -11.74 6.42
C ALA A 204 5.74 -10.61 7.35
N PHE A 205 5.33 -10.66 8.61
CA PHE A 205 5.62 -9.62 9.62
C PHE A 205 5.96 -10.21 10.98
N ARG A 206 6.59 -9.40 11.85
CA ARG A 206 6.80 -9.75 13.27
C ARG A 206 5.53 -9.57 14.10
N PRO A 207 5.23 -10.49 15.04
CA PRO A 207 4.00 -10.43 15.82
C PRO A 207 3.81 -9.09 16.52
N LEU A 208 4.83 -8.47 17.12
CA LEU A 208 4.59 -7.18 17.80
C LEU A 208 4.56 -6.00 16.83
N PRO A 209 3.47 -5.21 16.80
CA PRO A 209 3.41 -3.99 16.00
C PRO A 209 4.35 -2.93 16.59
N ALA A 210 4.98 -2.13 15.74
CA ALA A 210 5.74 -0.97 16.16
C ALA A 210 4.80 0.11 16.73
N VAL A 211 5.26 0.85 17.73
CA VAL A 211 4.56 2.05 18.20
C VAL A 211 4.57 3.11 17.10
N TYR A 212 3.46 3.79 16.86
CA TYR A 212 3.41 4.86 15.88
C TYR A 212 4.33 6.01 16.29
N GLY A 213 5.07 6.56 15.34
CA GLY A 213 6.07 7.59 15.62
C GLY A 213 7.31 7.54 14.73
N SER A 214 8.36 8.23 15.15
CA SER A 214 9.64 8.30 14.43
C SER A 214 10.69 7.42 15.09
N TYR A 215 11.46 6.70 14.27
CA TYR A 215 12.49 5.77 14.69
C TYR A 215 13.86 6.20 14.17
N LYS A 216 14.89 5.88 14.94
CA LYS A 216 16.29 5.97 14.50
C LYS A 216 16.53 5.05 13.31
N TYR A 217 15.99 3.84 13.40
CA TYR A 217 15.85 2.88 12.32
C TYR A 217 14.78 1.84 12.72
N LEU A 218 13.91 1.50 11.79
CA LEU A 218 12.89 0.46 11.94
C LEU A 218 12.97 -0.48 10.73
N PRO A 219 13.41 -1.74 10.89
CA PRO A 219 13.56 -2.66 9.77
C PRO A 219 12.18 -3.04 9.19
N PRO A 220 12.12 -3.43 7.90
CA PRO A 220 10.87 -3.81 7.23
C PRO A 220 10.00 -4.82 7.96
N GLN A 221 10.63 -5.79 8.60
CA GLN A 221 9.99 -6.86 9.36
C GLN A 221 9.12 -6.31 10.51
N ARG A 222 9.49 -5.15 11.06
CA ARG A 222 8.84 -4.50 12.21
C ARG A 222 7.73 -3.54 11.84
N TYR A 223 7.79 -2.87 10.68
CA TYR A 223 6.67 -2.02 10.22
C TYR A 223 5.61 -2.76 9.39
N MET A 224 5.91 -3.97 8.90
CA MET A 224 5.01 -4.69 7.98
C MET A 224 3.65 -5.01 8.61
N ARG A 225 3.61 -5.30 9.92
CA ARG A 225 2.35 -5.50 10.64
C ARG A 225 1.53 -4.20 10.67
N ASN A 226 2.18 -3.06 10.95
CA ASN A 226 1.52 -1.75 10.93
C ASN A 226 0.93 -1.45 9.55
N LEU A 227 1.64 -1.73 8.45
CA LEU A 227 1.08 -1.62 7.10
C LEU A 227 -0.15 -2.52 6.93
N ALA A 228 -0.08 -3.78 7.37
CA ALA A 228 -1.21 -4.71 7.29
C ALA A 228 -2.44 -4.26 8.11
N GLU A 229 -2.21 -3.49 9.18
CA GLU A 229 -3.23 -2.85 10.01
C GLU A 229 -3.71 -1.48 9.44
N GLY A 230 -3.16 -1.03 8.31
CA GLY A 230 -3.56 0.20 7.62
C GLY A 230 -2.79 1.46 8.02
N ALA A 231 -1.61 1.33 8.61
CA ALA A 231 -0.73 2.47 8.88
C ALA A 231 -0.06 2.99 7.60
N ILE A 232 0.46 4.22 7.68
CA ILE A 232 1.35 4.79 6.65
C ILE A 232 2.79 4.74 7.16
N VAL A 233 3.72 4.23 6.35
CA VAL A 233 5.15 4.25 6.67
C VAL A 233 5.84 5.25 5.73
N MET A 234 6.44 6.27 6.32
CA MET A 234 7.33 7.19 5.62
C MET A 234 8.76 6.65 5.68
N LEU A 235 9.33 6.40 4.50
CA LEU A 235 10.74 6.11 4.32
C LEU A 235 11.46 7.32 3.72
N TYR A 236 12.69 7.53 4.14
CA TYR A 236 13.60 8.47 3.49
C TYR A 236 15.01 7.89 3.43
N HIS A 237 15.74 8.19 2.37
CA HIS A 237 17.15 7.83 2.31
C HIS A 237 17.94 8.71 3.28
N PRO A 238 18.91 8.19 4.07
CA PRO A 238 19.69 9.00 5.00
C PRO A 238 20.45 10.18 4.36
N CYS A 239 20.74 10.09 3.06
CA CYS A 239 21.38 11.15 2.28
C CYS A 239 20.40 12.12 1.59
N ALA A 240 19.08 11.91 1.73
CA ALA A 240 18.07 12.77 1.14
C ALA A 240 18.21 14.22 1.61
N TYR A 241 17.79 15.16 0.77
CA TYR A 241 17.78 16.57 1.15
C TYR A 241 16.85 16.82 2.35
N GLN A 242 17.42 17.28 3.45
CA GLN A 242 16.75 17.37 4.74
C GLN A 242 15.46 18.20 4.70
N GLY A 243 15.42 19.30 3.94
CA GLY A 243 14.21 20.11 3.84
C GLY A 243 13.02 19.37 3.18
N GLN A 244 13.28 18.42 2.28
CA GLN A 244 12.22 17.57 1.72
C GLN A 244 11.79 16.49 2.70
N VAL A 245 12.72 15.93 3.47
CA VAL A 245 12.41 14.97 4.55
C VAL A 245 11.51 15.63 5.59
N GLU A 246 11.87 16.81 6.08
CA GLU A 246 11.10 17.56 7.08
C GLU A 246 9.72 17.96 6.55
N GLN A 247 9.65 18.40 5.28
CA GLN A 247 8.37 18.72 4.64
C GLN A 247 7.45 17.50 4.59
N LEU A 248 7.96 16.33 4.19
CA LEU A 248 7.17 15.10 4.15
C LEU A 248 6.75 14.62 5.55
N GLN A 249 7.68 14.67 6.52
CA GLN A 249 7.40 14.35 7.92
C GLN A 249 6.29 15.22 8.49
N HIS A 250 6.33 16.53 8.25
CA HIS A 250 5.32 17.45 8.72
C HIS A 250 3.94 17.12 8.10
N ILE A 251 3.89 16.79 6.81
CA ILE A 251 2.63 16.43 6.16
C ILE A 251 2.07 15.13 6.77
N VAL A 252 2.87 14.08 6.86
CA VAL A 252 2.45 12.79 7.41
C VAL A 252 1.99 12.93 8.87
N ALA A 253 2.79 13.58 9.71
CA ALA A 253 2.48 13.77 11.14
C ALA A 253 1.33 14.75 11.41
N GLY A 254 0.95 15.57 10.43
CA GLY A 254 -0.27 16.37 10.45
C GLY A 254 -1.50 15.64 9.92
N CYS A 255 -1.30 14.60 9.10
CA CYS A 255 -2.39 13.92 8.41
C CYS A 255 -3.06 12.81 9.22
N LEU A 256 -2.30 12.03 9.99
CA LEU A 256 -2.81 10.90 10.76
C LEU A 256 -1.91 10.53 11.94
N TYR A 257 -2.49 9.95 12.98
CA TYR A 257 -1.79 9.36 14.11
C TYR A 257 -1.06 8.07 13.72
N ARG A 258 -1.68 7.20 12.91
CA ARG A 258 -1.12 5.89 12.52
C ARG A 258 0.00 5.98 11.48
N HIS A 259 1.07 6.69 11.80
CA HIS A 259 2.25 6.80 10.95
C HIS A 259 3.51 6.25 11.60
N LEU A 260 4.44 5.80 10.77
CA LEU A 260 5.80 5.44 11.15
C LEU A 260 6.78 6.22 10.27
N VAL A 261 7.85 6.75 10.85
CA VAL A 261 8.93 7.40 10.09
C VAL A 261 10.23 6.69 10.39
N THR A 262 10.95 6.25 9.36
CA THR A 262 12.27 5.66 9.51
C THR A 262 13.15 5.94 8.29
N PRO A 263 14.47 6.11 8.47
CA PRO A 263 15.40 6.07 7.35
C PRO A 263 15.43 4.68 6.69
N SER A 264 15.83 4.63 5.41
CA SER A 264 16.05 3.38 4.68
C SER A 264 17.04 3.55 3.53
N GLN A 265 18.06 2.68 3.49
CA GLN A 265 19.00 2.56 2.37
C GLN A 265 18.38 1.89 1.12
N LEU A 266 17.13 1.43 1.21
CA LEU A 266 16.42 0.74 0.12
C LEU A 266 15.92 1.68 -0.97
N LEU A 267 15.94 3.00 -0.72
CA LEU A 267 15.50 4.01 -1.67
C LEU A 267 16.64 4.43 -2.59
N THR A 268 16.30 4.82 -3.83
CA THR A 268 17.31 5.22 -4.82
C THR A 268 17.60 6.72 -4.75
N PRO A 269 18.73 7.20 -5.28
CA PRO A 269 19.02 8.64 -5.36
C PRO A 269 17.98 9.42 -6.17
N GLU A 270 17.38 8.82 -7.19
CA GLU A 270 16.35 9.46 -8.03
C GLU A 270 15.06 9.72 -7.25
N ARG A 271 14.67 8.79 -6.35
CA ARG A 271 13.48 8.89 -5.51
C ARG A 271 13.81 8.53 -4.07
N PRO A 272 14.47 9.44 -3.34
CA PRO A 272 15.00 9.16 -2.02
C PRO A 272 13.95 9.32 -0.91
N LEU A 273 12.68 9.51 -1.26
CA LEU A 273 11.55 9.63 -0.34
C LEU A 273 10.45 8.66 -0.79
N ALA A 274 9.79 8.01 0.17
CA ALA A 274 8.65 7.16 -0.14
C ALA A 274 7.60 7.15 0.98
N LEU A 275 6.33 7.04 0.59
CA LEU A 275 5.24 6.63 1.47
C LEU A 275 4.82 5.21 1.11
N LEU A 276 4.60 4.38 2.12
CA LEU A 276 4.11 3.02 1.98
C LEU A 276 2.75 2.90 2.66
N ALA A 277 1.87 2.17 2.00
CA ALA A 277 0.64 1.62 2.54
C ALA A 277 0.59 0.14 2.17
N TRP A 278 -0.38 -0.63 2.69
CA TRP A 278 -0.52 -2.03 2.30
C TRP A 278 -0.63 -2.17 0.78
N ARG A 279 0.32 -2.89 0.16
CA ARG A 279 0.45 -3.13 -1.30
C ARG A 279 0.73 -1.91 -2.17
N HIS A 280 0.90 -0.71 -1.60
CA HIS A 280 1.10 0.51 -2.39
C HIS A 280 2.31 1.27 -1.89
N SER A 281 3.06 1.86 -2.82
CA SER A 281 4.13 2.79 -2.49
C SER A 281 4.08 4.00 -3.41
N LEU A 282 4.33 5.18 -2.85
CA LEU A 282 4.52 6.42 -3.59
C LEU A 282 5.96 6.87 -3.36
N SER A 283 6.81 6.68 -4.37
CA SER A 283 8.21 7.11 -4.32
C SER A 283 8.39 8.44 -5.06
N MET A 284 9.18 9.36 -4.51
CA MET A 284 9.26 10.73 -5.02
C MET A 284 10.67 11.33 -4.86
N SER A 285 11.01 12.26 -5.75
CA SER A 285 12.22 13.08 -5.66
C SER A 285 11.97 14.37 -4.87
N VAL A 286 10.80 14.98 -5.11
CA VAL A 286 10.33 16.22 -4.49
C VAL A 286 8.95 15.94 -3.91
N VAL A 287 8.70 16.50 -2.73
CA VAL A 287 7.44 16.39 -2.00
C VAL A 287 6.39 17.25 -2.68
N ASP A 288 5.38 16.59 -3.22
CA ASP A 288 4.14 17.21 -3.63
C ASP A 288 3.08 17.01 -2.56
N ARG A 289 2.67 18.12 -1.93
CA ARG A 289 1.71 18.10 -0.84
C ARG A 289 0.37 17.50 -1.25
N GLN A 290 -0.14 17.81 -2.45
CA GLN A 290 -1.43 17.29 -2.89
C GLN A 290 -1.36 15.79 -3.14
N GLN A 291 -0.31 15.32 -3.83
CA GLN A 291 -0.13 13.89 -4.11
C GLN A 291 0.05 13.08 -2.82
N VAL A 292 0.82 13.59 -1.86
CA VAL A 292 0.98 12.97 -0.53
C VAL A 292 -0.36 12.87 0.20
N GLY A 293 -1.10 13.97 0.28
CA GLY A 293 -2.40 13.98 0.96
C GLY A 293 -3.42 13.06 0.28
N GLN A 294 -3.41 12.96 -1.04
CA GLN A 294 -4.25 12.03 -1.79
C GLN A 294 -3.88 10.56 -1.52
N PHE A 295 -2.57 10.24 -1.50
CA PHE A 295 -2.08 8.90 -1.18
C PHE A 295 -2.55 8.47 0.22
N ILE A 296 -2.39 9.33 1.22
CA ILE A 296 -2.81 9.03 2.60
C ILE A 296 -4.32 8.80 2.66
N ARG A 297 -5.14 9.70 2.11
CA ARG A 297 -6.61 9.54 2.10
C ARG A 297 -7.06 8.27 1.39
N MET A 298 -6.37 7.87 0.32
CA MET A 298 -6.77 6.72 -0.49
C MET A 298 -6.36 5.38 0.13
N TYR A 299 -5.23 5.32 0.86
CA TYR A 299 -4.63 4.06 1.26
C TYR A 299 -4.42 3.87 2.77
N ALA A 300 -4.55 4.92 3.58
CA ALA A 300 -4.56 4.76 5.04
C ALA A 300 -5.79 3.97 5.49
N LYS A 301 -5.68 3.30 6.64
CA LYS A 301 -6.72 2.45 7.25
C LYS A 301 -7.11 1.24 6.40
N LEU A 302 -6.39 0.95 5.31
CA LEU A 302 -6.61 -0.20 4.45
C LEU A 302 -5.52 -1.26 4.64
N GLY A 303 -5.95 -2.49 4.89
CA GLY A 303 -5.06 -3.64 5.02
C GLY A 303 -5.82 -4.90 5.47
N PRO A 304 -5.24 -6.10 5.33
CA PRO A 304 -5.89 -7.36 5.67
C PRO A 304 -6.12 -7.54 7.16
N LEU A 305 -5.43 -6.76 8.01
CA LEU A 305 -5.59 -6.74 9.47
C LEU A 305 -6.16 -5.41 9.97
N ALA A 306 -6.62 -4.54 9.06
CA ALA A 306 -7.25 -3.29 9.44
C ALA A 306 -8.57 -3.59 10.19
N VAL A 307 -8.77 -2.90 11.31
CA VAL A 307 -9.99 -2.97 12.13
C VAL A 307 -10.60 -1.58 12.21
N GLU A 308 -11.92 -1.49 12.23
CA GLU A 308 -12.62 -0.19 12.25
C GLU A 308 -12.32 0.63 13.50
N ASN A 309 -12.28 -0.02 14.67
CA ASN A 309 -12.03 0.62 15.97
C ASN A 309 -10.70 0.12 16.54
N LEU A 310 -9.59 0.64 16.00
CA LEU A 310 -8.24 0.27 16.42
C LEU A 310 -7.93 0.74 17.85
N ALA A 311 -8.56 1.83 18.32
CA ALA A 311 -8.38 2.36 19.67
C ALA A 311 -8.53 1.27 20.76
N ARG A 312 -9.53 0.37 20.60
CA ARG A 312 -9.80 -0.73 21.54
C ARG A 312 -8.66 -1.74 21.65
N VAL A 313 -7.82 -1.84 20.63
CA VAL A 313 -6.73 -2.82 20.54
C VAL A 313 -5.39 -2.17 20.87
N VAL A 314 -5.17 -0.92 20.43
CA VAL A 314 -3.88 -0.23 20.58
C VAL A 314 -3.52 0.01 22.04
N GLU A 315 -4.47 0.37 22.90
CA GLU A 315 -4.18 0.67 24.30
C GLU A 315 -3.82 -0.56 25.14
N GLN A 316 -4.26 -1.75 24.71
CA GLN A 316 -4.15 -2.99 25.50
C GLN A 316 -3.12 -3.98 24.93
N ARG A 317 -2.48 -3.65 23.80
CA ARG A 317 -1.54 -4.56 23.13
C ARG A 317 -0.10 -4.31 23.55
N GLU A 318 0.68 -5.37 23.53
CA GLU A 318 2.13 -5.28 23.55
C GLU A 318 2.65 -4.68 22.23
N THR A 319 3.76 -3.95 22.29
CA THR A 319 4.30 -3.17 21.16
C THR A 319 5.81 -3.19 21.12
N TYR A 320 6.38 -3.07 19.92
CA TYR A 320 7.80 -2.92 19.69
C TYR A 320 8.24 -1.44 19.81
N LYS A 321 9.23 -1.17 20.68
CA LYS A 321 9.73 0.20 20.97
C LYS A 321 11.23 0.41 20.73
N ALA A 322 11.98 -0.62 20.33
CA ALA A 322 13.43 -0.45 20.16
C ALA A 322 13.74 0.58 19.06
N SER A 323 14.72 1.44 19.30
CA SER A 323 15.09 2.58 18.43
C SER A 323 14.00 3.64 18.18
N LEU A 324 12.91 3.65 18.97
CA LEU A 324 11.91 4.72 18.92
C LEU A 324 12.50 6.04 19.44
N LEU A 325 12.35 7.11 18.66
CA LEU A 325 12.79 8.46 19.03
C LEU A 325 11.64 9.26 19.64
N THR A 326 10.50 9.28 18.96
CA THR A 326 9.33 10.04 19.37
C THR A 326 8.06 9.28 19.02
N GLU A 327 7.12 9.18 19.98
CA GLU A 327 5.78 8.65 19.72
C GLU A 327 4.98 9.65 18.88
N ALA A 328 4.10 9.13 18.00
CA ALA A 328 3.19 9.94 17.22
C ALA A 328 2.20 10.65 18.13
N ARG A 329 1.98 11.94 17.87
CA ARG A 329 0.89 12.69 18.51
C ARG A 329 -0.46 12.32 17.89
N LEU A 330 -1.51 12.39 18.69
CA LEU A 330 -2.88 12.34 18.16
C LEU A 330 -3.12 13.56 17.28
N VAL A 331 -3.66 13.33 16.08
CA VAL A 331 -4.06 14.38 15.15
C VAL A 331 -5.54 14.71 15.38
N THR A 332 -6.40 13.70 15.29
CA THR A 332 -7.85 13.79 15.52
C THR A 332 -8.22 12.90 16.71
N ASP A 333 -8.08 11.59 16.55
CA ASP A 333 -8.28 10.58 17.59
C ASP A 333 -7.42 9.33 17.31
N LEU A 334 -7.54 8.31 18.15
CA LEU A 334 -6.85 7.03 17.98
C LEU A 334 -7.30 6.26 16.72
N ASP A 335 -8.47 6.60 16.18
CA ASP A 335 -9.08 5.93 15.05
C ASP A 335 -8.85 6.62 13.70
N ASP A 336 -8.12 7.75 13.70
CA ASP A 336 -7.96 8.65 12.56
C ASP A 336 -9.31 8.90 11.88
N SER A 337 -10.30 9.40 12.63
CA SER A 337 -11.64 9.68 12.09
C SER A 337 -11.61 10.64 10.90
N GLU A 338 -10.67 11.58 10.92
CA GLU A 338 -10.38 12.51 9.83
C GLU A 338 -8.90 12.39 9.42
N LEU A 339 -8.67 12.31 8.11
CA LEU A 339 -7.34 12.21 7.50
C LEU A 339 -7.01 13.52 6.77
N CYS A 340 -5.89 14.13 7.13
CA CYS A 340 -5.39 15.35 6.47
C CYS A 340 -6.33 16.57 6.52
N GLY A 341 -7.16 16.71 7.57
CA GLY A 341 -8.15 17.80 7.70
C GLY A 341 -7.59 19.22 7.53
N TYR A 342 -6.44 19.49 8.16
CA TYR A 342 -5.77 20.79 8.09
C TYR A 342 -5.39 21.23 6.65
N MET A 343 -5.31 20.30 5.70
CA MET A 343 -4.96 20.62 4.31
C MET A 343 -6.12 21.22 3.52
N GLU A 344 -7.35 21.08 4.02
CA GLU A 344 -8.56 21.62 3.39
C GLU A 344 -8.79 23.08 3.80
N GLU A 345 -8.38 23.45 5.02
CA GLU A 345 -8.46 24.83 5.53
C GLU A 345 -7.55 25.80 4.77
N GLU A 346 -6.37 25.34 4.35
CA GLU A 346 -5.40 26.16 3.59
C GLU A 346 -5.75 26.37 2.11
N GLN A 347 -6.73 25.63 1.57
CA GLN A 347 -7.22 25.87 0.20
C GLN A 347 -8.29 26.98 0.13
N HIS A 348 -8.80 27.41 1.30
CA HIS A 348 -9.83 28.43 1.43
C HIS A 348 -9.32 29.78 1.98
N MET A 349 -8.02 29.87 2.28
CA MET A 349 -7.28 31.13 2.47
C MET A 349 -6.50 31.46 1.20
#